data_AF-A0A496XPF1-F1
#
_entry.id   AF-A0A496XPF1-F1
#
_cell.length_a   1.000
_cell.length_b   1.000
_cell.length_c   1.000
_cell.angle_alpha   90.00
_cell.angle_beta   90.00
_cell.angle_gamma   90.00
#
_symmetry.space_group_name_H-M   'P 1'
#
loop_
_entity.id
_entity.type
_entity.pdbx_description
1 polymer ?
#
loop_
_entity_poly.entity_id
_entity_poly.type
_entity_poly.pdbx_seq_one_letter_code
_entity_poly.pdbx_strand_id
1 'polypeptide(L)' 'MVTEPILFLLRYTPFWSVPIFIIAGQFSYIYWLKGYRKISLSLASLVLISFVVTLFYIWAGGPDNTPQMFLKLIR' A
#
# COMPACT_ATOMS: atom_id res chain seq x y z
N MET A 1 -0.44 20.24 -11.22
CA MET A 1 -1.81 19.69 -11.05
C MET A 1 -1.83 18.18 -10.85
N VAL A 2 -1.07 17.35 -11.58
CA VAL A 2 -1.10 15.87 -11.42
C VAL A 2 -0.38 15.36 -10.15
N THR A 3 0.58 16.11 -9.62
CA THR A 3 1.39 15.69 -8.48
C THR A 3 0.69 15.80 -7.13
N GLU A 4 -0.25 16.74 -6.95
CA GLU A 4 -0.89 16.98 -5.65
C GLU A 4 -1.69 15.76 -5.12
N PRO A 5 -2.49 15.05 -5.94
CA PRO A 5 -3.17 13.83 -5.49
C PRO A 5 -2.20 12.73 -5.06
N ILE A 6 -1.05 12.61 -5.75
CA ILE A 6 -0.03 11.60 -5.44
C ILE A 6 0.65 11.92 -4.10
N LEU A 7 0.99 13.19 -3.88
CA LEU A 7 1.58 13.65 -2.62
C LEU A 7 0.61 13.48 -1.45
N PHE A 8 -0.69 13.74 -1.67
CA PHE A 8 -1.75 13.45 -0.70
C PHE A 8 -1.81 11.95 -0.38
N LEU A 9 -1.85 11.09 -1.40
CA LEU A 9 -1.91 9.64 -1.21
C LEU A 9 -0.71 9.11 -0.41
N LEU A 10 0.49 9.61 -0.71
CA LEU A 10 1.72 9.26 0.01
C LEU A 10 1.70 9.73 1.46
N ARG A 11 1.26 10.97 1.72
CA ARG A 11 1.13 11.52 3.08
C ARG A 11 0.17 10.71 3.94
N TYR A 12 -0.94 10.25 3.36
CA TYR A 12 -1.96 9.47 4.06
C TYR A 12 -1.81 7.96 3.83
N THR A 13 -0.60 7.47 3.56
CA THR A 13 -0.32 6.05 3.31
C THR A 13 -0.98 5.12 4.34
N PRO A 14 -0.74 5.27 5.66
CA PRO A 14 -1.29 4.34 6.64
C PRO A 14 -2.81 4.28 6.67
N PHE A 15 -3.48 5.38 6.29
CA PHE A 15 -4.94 5.46 6.28
C PHE A 15 -5.56 4.49 5.28
N TRP A 16 -4.95 4.30 4.11
CA TRP A 16 -5.47 3.38 3.10
C TRP A 16 -4.72 2.05 3.04
N SER A 17 -3.40 2.04 3.27
CA SER A 17 -2.59 0.82 3.10
C SER A 17 -2.86 -0.20 4.20
N VAL A 18 -3.00 0.23 5.46
CA VAL A 18 -3.21 -0.69 6.59
C VAL A 18 -4.57 -1.39 6.51
N PRO A 19 -5.71 -0.69 6.26
CA PRO A 19 -6.99 -1.37 6.06
C PRO A 19 -6.96 -2.34 4.88
N ILE A 20 -6.35 -1.96 3.74
CA ILE A 20 -6.23 -2.85 2.59
C ILE A 20 -5.41 -4.08 2.94
N PHE A 21 -4.29 -3.93 3.64
CA PHE A 21 -3.45 -5.05 4.07
C PHE A 21 -4.24 -6.06 4.90
N ILE A 22 -5.00 -5.59 5.89
CA ILE A 22 -5.80 -6.45 6.79
C ILE A 22 -6.93 -7.14 6.02
N ILE A 23 -7.73 -6.36 5.29
CA ILE A 23 -8.92 -6.88 4.60
C ILE A 23 -8.52 -7.81 3.46
N ALA A 24 -7.62 -7.36 2.57
CA ALA A 24 -7.17 -8.18 1.45
C ALA A 24 -6.38 -9.41 1.94
N GLY A 25 -5.64 -9.32 3.06
CA GLY A 25 -4.95 -10.44 3.67
C GLY A 25 -5.91 -11.53 4.12
N GLN A 26 -6.95 -11.13 4.87
CA GLN A 26 -7.99 -12.04 5.33
C GLN A 26 -8.69 -12.74 4.17
N PHE A 27 -9.14 -11.99 3.16
CA PHE A 27 -9.83 -12.57 2.01
C PHE A 27 -8.89 -13.39 1.13
N SER A 28 -7.64 -12.97 0.94
CA SER A 28 -6.64 -13.73 0.19
C SER A 28 -6.47 -15.13 0.77
N TYR A 29 -6.36 -15.24 2.10
CA TYR A 29 -6.29 -16.50 2.82
C TYR A 29 -7.54 -17.36 2.64
N ILE A 30 -8.74 -16.78 2.79
CA ILE A 30 -10.00 -17.51 2.62
C ILE A 30 -10.14 -18.06 1.19
N TYR A 31 -9.88 -17.25 0.16
CA TYR A 31 -9.98 -17.67 -1.23
C TYR A 31 -8.91 -18.69 -1.61
N TRP A 32 -7.73 -18.62 -0.98
CA TRP A 32 -6.68 -19.62 -1.13
C TRP A 32 -7.17 -21.00 -0.63
N LEU A 33 -7.72 -21.06 0.58
CA LEU A 33 -8.26 -22.30 1.16
C LEU A 33 -9.42 -22.88 0.35
N LYS A 34 -10.25 -22.01 -0.25
CA LYS A 34 -11.37 -22.43 -1.12
C LYS A 34 -10.94 -22.83 -2.54
N GLY A 35 -9.64 -22.79 -2.87
CA GLY A 35 -9.12 -23.18 -4.18
C GLY A 35 -9.29 -22.12 -5.28
N TYR A 36 -9.82 -20.93 -4.98
CA TYR A 36 -9.96 -19.82 -5.93
C TYR A 36 -8.63 -19.08 -6.11
N ARG A 37 -7.64 -19.77 -6.67
CA ARG A 37 -6.24 -19.30 -6.76
C ARG A 37 -6.09 -17.94 -7.42
N LYS A 38 -6.83 -17.66 -8.51
CA LYS A 38 -6.74 -16.38 -9.22
C LYS A 38 -7.16 -15.20 -8.34
N ILE A 39 -8.27 -15.33 -7.62
CA ILE A 39 -8.79 -14.29 -6.71
C ILE A 39 -7.83 -14.10 -5.53
N SER A 40 -7.37 -15.20 -4.95
CA SER A 40 -6.38 -15.17 -3.87
C SER A 40 -5.09 -14.47 -4.30
N LEU A 41 -4.55 -14.76 -5.49
CA LEU A 41 -3.35 -14.11 -6.02
C LEU A 41 -3.54 -12.60 -6.21
N SER A 42 -4.68 -12.18 -6.76
CA SER A 42 -4.97 -10.75 -6.90
C SER A 42 -5.02 -10.05 -5.55
N LEU A 43 -5.66 -10.64 -4.54
CA LEU A 43 -5.68 -10.08 -3.19
C LEU A 43 -4.31 -10.12 -2.52
N ALA A 44 -3.54 -11.18 -2.70
CA ALA A 44 -2.17 -11.30 -2.21
C ALA A 44 -1.26 -10.22 -2.79
N SER A 45 -1.41 -9.86 -4.07
CA SER A 45 -0.66 -8.75 -4.66
C SER A 45 -1.01 -7.40 -4.02
N LEU A 46 -2.28 -7.15 -3.68
CA LEU A 46 -2.69 -5.95 -2.94
C LEU A 46 -2.08 -5.91 -1.54
N VAL A 47 -2.05 -7.06 -0.84
CA VAL A 47 -1.37 -7.19 0.46
C VAL A 47 0.10 -6.84 0.34
N LEU A 48 0.80 -7.39 -0.67
CA LEU A 48 2.22 -7.12 -0.89
C LEU A 48 2.48 -5.64 -1.19
N ILE A 49 1.67 -5.03 -2.06
CA ILE A 49 1.78 -3.60 -2.38
C ILE A 49 1.55 -2.75 -1.13
N SER A 50 0.47 -2.99 -0.39
CA SER A 50 0.17 -2.27 0.84
C SER A 50 1.25 -2.44 1.90
N PHE A 51 1.82 -3.64 2.02
CA PHE A 51 2.93 -3.90 2.94
C PHE A 51 4.18 -3.10 2.56
N VAL A 52 4.62 -3.18 1.30
CA VAL A 52 5.80 -2.46 0.81
C VAL A 52 5.63 -0.95 0.95
N VAL A 53 4.46 -0.41 0.61
CA VAL A 53 4.20 1.04 0.69
C VAL A 53 4.13 1.48 2.16
N THR A 54 3.58 0.67 3.06
CA THR A 54 3.59 0.95 4.51
C THR A 54 5.01 0.94 5.07
N LEU A 55 5.85 -0.04 4.69
CA LEU A 55 7.25 -0.08 5.08
C LEU A 55 8.02 1.13 4.58
N PHE A 56 7.81 1.52 3.33
CA PHE A 56 8.40 2.73 2.76
C PHE A 56 8.00 3.98 3.55
N TYR A 57 6.72 4.12 3.90
CA TYR A 57 6.23 5.25 4.70
C TYR A 57 6.87 5.31 6.10
N ILE A 58 6.99 4.16 6.77
CA ILE A 58 7.65 4.07 8.09
C ILE A 58 9.13 4.44 7.95
N TRP A 59 9.81 3.90 6.95
CA TRP A 59 11.23 4.18 6.69
C TRP A 59 11.48 5.65 6.31
N ALA A 60 10.58 6.26 5.54
CA ALA A 60 10.66 7.66 5.15
C ALA A 60 10.41 8.64 6.33
N GLY A 61 9.96 8.15 7.49
CA GLY A 61 9.81 8.97 8.69
C GLY A 61 8.51 9.78 8.76
N GLY A 62 7.43 9.26 8.16
CA GLY A 62 6.08 9.78 8.37
C GLY A 62 5.56 10.79 7.34
N PRO A 63 4.49 11.55 7.67
CA PRO A 63 3.60 12.19 6.69
C PRO A 63 4.22 13.39 5.96
N ASP A 64 5.20 14.06 6.56
CA ASP A 64 5.85 15.24 5.96
C ASP A 64 7.10 14.90 5.15
N ASN A 65 7.78 13.82 5.53
CA ASN A 65 9.03 13.39 4.90
C ASN A 65 8.78 12.47 3.70
N THR A 66 7.74 11.63 3.75
CA THR A 66 7.40 10.69 2.66
C THR A 66 7.20 11.39 1.31
N PRO A 67 6.42 12.49 1.20
CA PRO A 67 6.21 13.17 -0.08
C PRO A 67 7.49 13.86 -0.57
N GLN A 68 8.28 14.45 0.35
CA GLN A 68 9.55 15.10 -0.01
C GLN A 68 10.57 14.10 -0.54
N MET A 69 10.64 12.92 0.08
CA MET A 69 11.54 11.85 -0.32
C MET A 69 11.16 11.30 -1.69
N PHE A 70 9.86 11.14 -1.97
CA PHE A 70 9.37 10.75 -3.28
C PHE A 70 9.71 11.79 -4.37
N LEU A 71 9.56 13.08 -4.07
CA LEU A 71 9.95 14.15 -4.99
C LEU A 71 11.46 14.15 -5.28
N LYS A 72 12.31 13.85 -4.28
CA LYS A 72 13.75 13.69 -4.46
C LYS A 72 14.13 12.47 -5.30
N LEU A 73 13.30 11.42 -5.31
CA LEU A 73 13.54 10.20 -6.08
C LEU A 73 13.21 10.40 -7.57
N ILE A 74 12.22 11.24 -7.87
CA ILE A 74 11.71 11.49 -9.23
C ILE A 74 12.45 12.63 -9.94
N ARG A 75 12.95 13.61 -9.18
CA ARG A 75 13.79 14.69 -9.69
C ARG A 75 15.22 14.21 -9.90
#